data_AF-A0A944LKR1-F1
#
_entry.id   AF-A0A944LKR1-F1
#
_cell.length_a   1.000
_cell.length_b   1.000
_cell.length_c   1.000
_cell.angle_alpha   90.00
_cell.angle_beta   90.00
_cell.angle_gamma   90.00
#
_symmetry.space_group_name_H-M   'P 1'
#
loop_
_entity.id
_entity.type
_entity.pdbx_description
1 polymer ?
#
loop_
_entity_poly.entity_id
_entity_poly.type
_entity_poly.pdbx_seq_one_letter_code
_entity_poly.pdbx_strand_id
1 'polypeptide(L)' 'MIQLPASYEEYLVGKDPRFVDTVRPVLLQSAADKLHGVRVLFIPRGHQAHLDDTIPYGTIVEDID' A
#
# COMPACT_ATOMS: atom_id res chain seq x y z
N MET A 1 -8.38 2.24 16.83
CA MET A 1 -8.30 1.44 15.59
C MET A 1 -7.98 2.39 14.46
N ILE A 2 -6.93 2.12 13.69
CA ILE A 2 -6.59 2.92 12.51
C ILE A 2 -7.45 2.38 11.37
N GLN A 3 -8.28 3.25 10.78
CA GLN A 3 -9.05 2.92 9.59
C GLN A 3 -8.24 3.30 8.35
N LEU A 4 -8.33 2.46 7.32
CA LEU A 4 -7.75 2.77 6.02
C LEU A 4 -8.60 3.84 5.33
N PRO A 5 -8.00 4.77 4.58
CA PRO A 5 -8.74 5.64 3.69
C PRO A 5 -9.43 4.83 2.59
N ALA A 6 -10.55 5.34 2.08
CA ALA A 6 -11.36 4.66 1.06
C ALA A 6 -10.52 4.23 -0.17
N SER A 7 -9.56 5.05 -0.60
CA SER A 7 -8.68 4.73 -1.73
C SER A 7 -7.84 3.46 -1.50
N TYR A 8 -7.40 3.22 -0.26
CA TYR A 8 -6.65 2.02 0.08
C TYR A 8 -7.57 0.80 0.18
N GLU A 9 -8.77 0.97 0.72
CA GLU A 9 -9.76 -0.11 0.76
C GLU A 9 -10.16 -0.55 -0.65
N GLU A 10 -10.47 0.41 -1.53
CA GLU A 10 -10.78 0.18 -2.94
C GLU A 10 -9.64 -0.55 -3.67
N TYR A 11 -8.39 -0.15 -3.44
CA TYR A 11 -7.23 -0.80 -4.04
C TYR A 11 -7.09 -2.28 -3.65
N LEU A 12 -7.49 -2.64 -2.42
CA LEU A 12 -7.42 -4.02 -1.93
C LEU A 12 -8.57 -4.90 -2.44
N VAL A 13 -9.65 -4.32 -2.99
CA VAL A 13 -10.79 -5.08 -3.50
C VAL A 13 -10.36 -5.98 -4.66
N GLY A 14 -10.61 -7.28 -4.53
CA GLY A 14 -10.32 -8.28 -5.57
C GLY A 14 -8.84 -8.67 -5.69
N LYS A 15 -7.95 -8.11 -4.87
CA LYS A 15 -6.53 -8.53 -4.81
C LYS A 15 -6.39 -9.88 -4.08
N ASP A 16 -5.32 -10.60 -4.40
CA ASP A 16 -5.02 -11.89 -3.76
C ASP A 16 -4.83 -11.74 -2.24
N PRO A 17 -5.35 -12.65 -1.40
CA PRO A 17 -5.20 -12.56 0.05
C PRO A 17 -3.75 -12.43 0.53
N ARG A 18 -2.79 -13.14 -0.09
CA ARG A 18 -1.37 -13.08 0.29
C ARG A 18 -0.76 -11.72 -0.06
N PHE A 19 -1.20 -11.15 -1.17
CA PHE A 19 -0.84 -9.77 -1.53
C PHE A 19 -1.39 -8.78 -0.50
N VAL A 20 -2.68 -8.90 -0.16
CA VAL A 20 -3.33 -8.02 0.84
C VAL A 20 -2.60 -8.11 2.18
N ASP A 21 -2.24 -9.30 2.64
CA ASP A 21 -1.51 -9.49 3.90
C ASP A 21 -0.10 -8.86 3.87
N THR A 22 0.53 -8.81 2.70
CA THR A 22 1.84 -8.19 2.50
C THR A 22 1.75 -6.65 2.53
N VAL A 23 0.73 -6.08 1.89
CA VAL A 23 0.63 -4.62 1.68
C VAL A 23 -0.13 -3.92 2.83
N ARG A 24 -1.07 -4.60 3.49
CA ARG A 24 -1.91 -4.04 4.56
C ARG A 24 -1.13 -3.41 5.70
N PRO A 25 -0.04 -3.99 6.23
CA PRO A 25 0.75 -3.35 7.30
C PRO A 25 1.30 -1.98 6.89
N VAL A 26 1.73 -1.84 5.64
CA VAL A 26 2.29 -0.58 5.09
C VAL A 26 1.19 0.46 4.88
N LEU A 27 0.02 0.04 4.39
CA LEU A 27 -1.14 0.94 4.27
C LEU A 27 -1.62 1.44 5.63
N LEU A 28 -1.60 0.58 6.66
CA LEU A 28 -1.92 0.97 8.03
C LEU A 28 -0.90 1.95 8.60
N GLN A 29 0.39 1.76 8.31
CA GLN A 29 1.44 2.71 8.69
C GLN A 29 1.23 4.07 7.99
N SER A 30 0.98 4.05 6.68
CA SER A 30 0.64 5.26 5.90
C SER A 30 -0.57 6.00 6.50
N ALA A 31 -1.62 5.27 6.87
CA ALA A 31 -2.82 5.81 7.51
C ALA A 31 -2.60 6.32 8.95
N ALA A 32 -1.62 5.76 9.67
CA ALA A 32 -1.21 6.24 10.99
C ALA A 32 -0.53 7.61 10.87
N ASP A 33 0.43 7.70 9.95
CA ASP A 33 1.29 8.87 9.79
C ASP A 33 0.57 9.99 9.02
N LYS A 34 -0.28 9.63 8.05
CA LYS A 34 -1.02 10.56 7.16
C LYS A 34 -0.11 11.52 6.38
N LEU A 35 1.14 11.14 6.17
CA LEU A 35 2.16 11.95 5.49
C LEU A 35 2.42 11.46 4.06
N HIS A 36 2.62 10.15 3.90
CA HIS A 36 3.16 9.55 2.69
C HIS A 36 2.24 8.46 2.15
N GLY A 37 2.23 8.31 0.82
CA GLY A 37 1.55 7.23 0.13
C GLY A 37 2.37 5.95 0.16
N VAL A 38 1.93 4.97 -0.64
CA VAL A 38 2.57 3.64 -0.69
C VAL A 38 3.01 3.32 -2.11
N ARG A 39 4.25 2.86 -2.26
CA ARG A 39 4.72 2.23 -3.49
C ARG A 39 4.71 0.72 -3.34
N VAL A 40 4.17 0.03 -4.35
CA VAL A 40 4.14 -1.42 -4.45
C VAL A 40 5.01 -1.83 -5.63
N LEU A 41 6.11 -2.54 -5.38
CA LEU A 41 6.94 -3.14 -6.41
C LEU A 41 6.55 -4.60 -6.63
N PHE A 42 6.36 -4.96 -7.90
CA PHE A 42 6.29 -6.34 -8.36
C PHE A 42 7.71 -6.79 -8.70
N ILE A 43 8.26 -7.69 -7.89
CA ILE A 43 9.60 -8.25 -8.08
C ILE A 43 9.48 -9.73 -8.49
N PRO A 44 10.47 -10.33 -9.19
CA PRO A 44 10.39 -11.71 -9.68
C PRO A 44 10.08 -12.78 -8.61
N ARG A 45 10.30 -12.47 -7.32
CA ARG A 45 10.07 -13.37 -6.18
C ARG A 45 8.93 -12.94 -5.24
N GLY A 46 8.12 -11.95 -5.61
CA GLY A 46 6.98 -11.53 -4.80
C GLY A 46 6.63 -10.06 -4.93
N HIS A 47 6.13 -9.49 -3.83
CA HIS A 47 5.67 -8.11 -3.77
C HIS A 47 6.37 -7.41 -2.61
N GLN A 48 6.76 -6.16 -2.83
CA GLN A 48 7.29 -5.30 -1.77
C GLN A 48 6.46 -4.03 -1.71
N ALA A 49 5.92 -3.73 -0.53
CA ALA A 49 5.29 -2.44 -0.26
C ALA A 49 6.16 -1.62 0.69
N HIS A 50 6.23 -0.31 0.46
CA HIS A 50 6.90 0.61 1.37
C HIS A 50 6.24 2.00 1.29
N LEU A 51 6.44 2.81 2.33
CA LEU A 51 6.09 4.23 2.29
C LEU A 51 7.04 4.96 1.36
N ASP A 52 6.51 5.85 0.55
CA ASP A 52 7.28 6.66 -0.39
C ASP A 52 6.92 8.13 -0.16
N ASP A 53 7.92 8.94 0.17
CA ASP A 53 7.76 10.36 0.50
C ASP A 53 7.47 11.24 -0.72
N THR A 54 7.69 10.71 -1.92
CA THR A 54 7.31 11.35 -3.20
C THR A 54 5.85 11.12 -3.56
N ILE A 55 5.17 10.18 -2.90
CA ILE A 55 3.77 9.85 -3.13
C ILE A 55 2.91 10.52 -2.05
N PRO A 56 1.86 11.27 -2.41
CA PRO A 56 0.98 11.87 -1.42
C PRO A 56 0.16 10.80 -0.68
N TYR A 57 -0.10 11.05 0.61
CA TYR A 57 -0.98 10.20 1.43
C TYR A 57 -2.31 9.90 0.73
N GLY A 58 -2.78 8.65 0.84
CA GLY A 58 -4.00 8.18 0.21
C GLY A 58 -3.79 7.72 -1.24
N THR A 59 -2.56 7.76 -1.75
CA THR A 59 -2.20 7.31 -3.10
C THR A 59 -1.33 6.06 -3.04
N ILE A 60 -1.58 5.14 -3.96
CA ILE A 60 -0.79 3.93 -4.16
C ILE A 60 -0.25 3.95 -5.59
N VAL A 61 1.04 3.72 -5.76
CA VAL A 61 1.68 3.58 -7.07
C VAL A 61 2.22 2.16 -7.18
N GLU A 62 1.84 1.48 -8.24
CA GLU A 62 2.39 0.18 -8.62
C GLU A 62 3.57 0.38 -9.58
N ASP A 63 4.65 -0.36 -9.36
CA ASP A 63 5.88 -0.29 -10.15
C ASP A 63 6.46 -1.70 -10.37
N ILE A 64 7.30 -1.85 -11.40
CA ILE A 64 7.90 -3.15 -11.76
C ILE A 64 9.42 -2.98 -11.79
N ASP A 65 10.13 -3.93 -11.18
CA ASP A 65 11.59 -4.06 -11.21
C ASP A 65 12.03 -5.24 -12.10
#